data_AF-A0A3N5M2J8-F1
#
_entry.id   AF-A0A3N5M2J8-F1
#
_cell.length_a   1.000
_cell.length_b   1.000
_cell.length_c   1.000
_cell.angle_alpha   90.00
_cell.angle_beta   90.00
_cell.angle_gamma   90.00
#
_symmetry.space_group_name_H-M   'P 1'
#
loop_
_entity.id
_entity.type
_entity.pdbx_description
1 polymer ?
#
loop_
_entity_poly.entity_id
_entity_poly.type
_entity_poly.pdbx_seq_one_letter_code
_entity_poly.pdbx_strand_id
1 'polypeptide(L)'
;MQSELKPALTEKLLAMGDDELILGHRNSEWCGHAPILEEDIAFANLALDEIGHAALWYALLAEVAGEDPTTYPDRLVYFRDEAGFRSSQMVELPRGDWAFSMLR
;
A
#
# COMPACT_ATOMS: atom_id res chain seq x y z
N MET A 1 12.28 -2.07 -22.71
CA MET A 1 12.48 -3.06 -21.61
C MET A 1 12.67 -4.43 -22.23
N GLN A 2 13.58 -5.26 -21.71
CA GLN A 2 13.73 -6.65 -22.16
C GLN A 2 12.42 -7.39 -21.89
N SER A 3 11.87 -8.13 -22.87
CA SER A 3 10.54 -8.74 -22.76
C SER A 3 10.41 -9.70 -21.58
N GLU A 4 11.52 -10.33 -21.19
CA GLU A 4 11.59 -11.31 -20.10
C GLU A 4 11.46 -10.67 -18.71
N LEU A 5 11.81 -9.39 -18.56
CA LEU A 5 11.76 -8.69 -17.26
C LEU A 5 10.38 -8.08 -16.97
N LYS A 6 9.54 -7.92 -17.99
CA LYS A 6 8.23 -7.28 -17.86
C LYS A 6 7.34 -7.96 -16.80
N PRO A 7 7.17 -9.30 -16.80
CA PRO A 7 6.31 -9.96 -15.82
C PRO A 7 6.83 -9.81 -14.39
N ALA A 8 8.14 -9.98 -14.19
CA ALA A 8 8.74 -9.84 -12.86
C ALA A 8 8.62 -8.41 -12.31
N LEU A 9 8.76 -7.40 -13.18
CA LEU A 9 8.57 -6.01 -12.80
C LEU A 9 7.10 -5.71 -12.45
N THR A 10 6.16 -6.18 -13.27
CA THR A 10 4.72 -6.03 -12.99
C THR A 10 4.35 -6.62 -11.63
N GLU A 11 4.74 -7.86 -11.35
CA GLU A 11 4.46 -8.48 -10.05
C GLU A 11 5.13 -7.74 -8.89
N LYS A 12 6.36 -7.24 -9.08
CA LYS A 12 7.05 -6.48 -8.04
C LYS A 12 6.37 -5.16 -7.72
N LEU A 13 5.95 -4.42 -8.75
CA LEU A 13 5.24 -3.14 -8.59
C LEU A 13 3.87 -3.35 -7.92
N LEU A 14 3.17 -4.42 -8.31
CA LEU A 14 1.90 -4.80 -7.67
C LEU A 14 2.10 -5.08 -6.18
N ALA A 15 3.09 -5.90 -5.82
CA ALA A 15 3.39 -6.22 -4.43
C ALA A 15 3.79 -4.98 -3.61
N MET A 16 4.58 -4.07 -4.17
CA MET A 16 4.94 -2.81 -3.50
C MET A 16 3.73 -1.89 -3.29
N GLY A 17 2.85 -1.76 -4.31
CA GLY A 17 1.62 -1.00 -4.16
C GLY A 17 0.67 -1.62 -3.12
N ASP A 18 0.59 -2.94 -3.08
CA ASP A 18 -0.24 -3.68 -2.12
C ASP A 18 0.28 -3.51 -0.69
N ASP A 19 1.59 -3.57 -0.47
CA ASP A 19 2.20 -3.35 0.84
C ASP A 19 1.85 -1.97 1.41
N GLU A 20 2.09 -0.91 0.63
CA GLU A 20 1.88 0.48 1.06
C GLU A 20 0.39 0.78 1.26
N LEU A 21 -0.48 0.24 0.39
CA LEU A 21 -1.92 0.40 0.55
C LEU A 21 -2.42 -0.20 1.86
N ILE A 22 -2.04 -1.46 2.13
CA ILE A 22 -2.50 -2.19 3.30
C ILE A 22 -1.92 -1.55 4.58
N LEU A 23 -0.64 -1.17 4.58
CA LEU A 23 -0.01 -0.51 5.71
C LEU A 23 -0.62 0.87 5.97
N GLY A 24 -0.87 1.67 4.93
CA GLY A 24 -1.56 2.95 5.05
C GLY A 24 -2.96 2.83 5.67
N HIS A 25 -3.70 1.77 5.32
CA HIS A 25 -4.98 1.46 5.97
C HIS A 25 -4.80 1.05 7.44
N ARG A 26 -3.84 0.17 7.76
CA ARG A 26 -3.59 -0.22 9.17
C ARG A 26 -3.16 0.96 10.02
N ASN A 27 -2.35 1.86 9.46
CA ASN A 27 -1.87 3.03 10.17
C ASN A 27 -2.99 4.05 10.39
N SER A 28 -3.91 4.18 9.44
CA SER A 28 -5.10 5.02 9.58
C SER A 28 -6.02 4.60 10.74
N GLU A 29 -5.95 3.35 11.21
CA GLU A 29 -6.69 2.89 12.40
C GLU A 29 -6.26 3.59 13.69
N TRP A 30 -5.08 4.24 13.72
CA TRP A 30 -4.59 4.99 14.87
C TRP A 30 -5.05 6.45 14.92
N CYS A 31 -5.74 6.94 13.89
CA CYS A 31 -6.25 8.32 13.86
C CYS A 31 -7.19 8.58 15.05
N GLY A 32 -6.80 9.50 15.94
CA GLY A 32 -7.47 9.82 17.20
C GLY A 32 -7.27 8.80 18.33
N HIS A 33 -6.35 7.85 18.18
CA HIS A 33 -6.14 6.73 19.09
C HIS A 33 -4.69 6.52 19.51
N ALA A 34 -3.74 7.30 18.98
CA ALA A 34 -2.33 7.19 19.40
C ALA A 34 -2.14 7.66 20.86
N PRO A 35 -1.06 7.25 21.55
CA PRO A 35 -0.87 7.56 22.97
C PRO A 35 -0.82 9.06 23.30
N ILE A 36 -0.26 9.87 22.40
CA ILE A 36 -0.23 11.34 22.51
C ILE A 36 -0.53 12.00 21.16
N LEU A 37 -0.85 13.30 21.19
CA LEU A 37 -1.26 14.06 20.00
C LEU A 37 -0.19 14.09 18.91
N GLU A 38 1.07 14.25 19.29
CA GLU A 38 2.21 14.29 18.37
C GLU A 38 2.38 12.98 17.62
N GLU A 39 2.19 11.85 18.31
CA GLU A 39 2.23 10.53 17.72
C GLU A 39 1.04 10.30 16.77
N ASP A 40 -0.14 10.81 17.11
CA ASP A 40 -1.33 10.72 16.25
C ASP A 40 -1.11 11.46 14.92
N ILE A 41 -0.62 12.70 15.00
CA ILE A 41 -0.31 13.52 13.82
C ILE A 41 0.80 12.86 12.99
N ALA A 42 1.84 12.34 13.65
CA ALA A 42 2.92 11.65 12.95
C ALA A 42 2.42 10.39 12.22
N PHE A 43 1.61 9.56 12.87
CA PHE A 43 1.09 8.33 12.28
C PHE A 43 0.06 8.58 11.18
N ALA A 44 -0.76 9.63 11.30
CA ALA A 44 -1.66 10.06 10.25
C ALA A 44 -0.90 10.56 9.00
N ASN A 45 0.23 11.25 9.19
CA ASN A 45 1.10 11.64 8.07
C ASN A 45 1.76 10.43 7.40
N LEU A 46 2.26 9.48 8.19
CA LEU A 46 2.78 8.22 7.63
C LEU A 46 1.71 7.49 6.83
N ALA A 47 0.49 7.34 7.36
CA ALA A 47 -0.61 6.74 6.64
C ALA A 47 -0.92 7.45 5.31
N LEU A 48 -0.85 8.78 5.28
CA LEU A 48 -1.04 9.56 4.05
C LEU A 48 0.07 9.29 3.02
N ASP A 49 1.32 9.24 3.46
CA ASP A 49 2.48 8.97 2.60
C ASP A 49 2.38 7.56 1.99
N GLU A 50 2.06 6.55 2.80
CA GLU A 50 1.84 5.16 2.35
C GLU A 50 0.74 5.06 1.27
N ILE A 51 -0.41 5.72 1.47
CA ILE A 51 -1.46 5.78 0.44
C ILE A 51 -0.98 6.51 -0.82
N GLY A 52 -0.17 7.57 -0.67
CA GLY A 52 0.45 8.28 -1.78
C GLY A 52 1.43 7.41 -2.58
N HIS A 53 2.26 6.63 -1.90
CA HIS A 53 3.18 5.68 -2.52
C HIS A 53 2.45 4.54 -3.21
N ALA A 54 1.39 4.00 -2.61
CA ALA A 54 0.55 3.00 -3.25
C ALA A 54 0.01 3.51 -4.60
N ALA A 55 -0.54 4.73 -4.63
CA ALA A 55 -1.01 5.36 -5.85
C ALA A 55 0.12 5.51 -6.90
N LEU A 56 1.32 5.91 -6.48
CA LEU A 56 2.49 6.01 -7.35
C LEU A 56 2.89 4.65 -7.95
N TRP A 57 2.95 3.59 -7.12
CA TRP A 57 3.31 2.25 -7.59
C TRP A 57 2.29 1.68 -8.56
N TYR A 58 0.99 1.84 -8.29
CA TYR A 58 -0.06 1.39 -9.20
C TYR A 58 -0.10 2.19 -10.51
N ALA A 59 0.15 3.49 -10.47
CA ALA A 59 0.26 4.30 -11.68
C ALA A 59 1.44 3.84 -12.56
N LEU A 60 2.60 3.60 -11.95
CA LEU A 60 3.77 3.06 -12.66
C LEU A 60 3.49 1.65 -13.23
N LEU A 61 2.79 0.80 -12.48
CA LEU A 61 2.35 -0.50 -12.96
C LEU A 61 1.44 -0.36 -14.18
N ALA A 62 0.51 0.60 -14.18
CA ALA A 62 -0.37 0.86 -15.32
C ALA A 62 0.45 1.22 -16.58
N GLU A 63 1.45 2.11 -16.46
CA GLU A 63 2.36 2.45 -17.56
C GLU A 63 3.09 1.23 -18.11
N VAL A 64 3.60 0.35 -17.24
CA VAL A 64 4.29 -0.88 -17.64
C VAL A 64 3.31 -1.86 -18.32
N ALA A 65 2.10 -1.99 -17.79
CA ALA A 65 1.06 -2.86 -18.32
C ALA A 65 0.47 -2.35 -19.65
N GLY A 66 0.58 -1.05 -19.95
CA GLY A 66 -0.08 -0.41 -21.09
C GLY A 66 -1.55 -0.08 -20.79
N GLU A 67 -1.87 0.13 -19.52
CA GLU A 67 -3.19 0.50 -19.01
C GLU A 67 -3.23 2.00 -18.70
N ASP A 68 -4.43 2.55 -18.47
CA ASP A 68 -4.59 3.97 -18.12
C ASP A 68 -4.21 4.21 -16.65
N PRO A 69 -3.17 5.04 -16.37
CA PRO A 69 -2.69 5.29 -15.01
C PRO A 69 -3.69 6.01 -14.11
N THR A 70 -4.76 6.58 -14.65
CA THR A 70 -5.79 7.27 -13.87
C THR A 70 -6.92 6.36 -13.41
N THR A 71 -7.18 5.26 -14.12
CA THR A 71 -8.31 4.35 -13.82
C THR A 71 -7.85 2.96 -13.39
N TYR A 72 -6.66 2.53 -13.80
CA TYR A 72 -6.12 1.23 -13.44
C TYR A 72 -5.83 1.08 -11.94
N PRO A 73 -5.28 2.09 -11.22
CA PRO A 73 -5.11 2.00 -9.76
C PRO A 73 -6.42 1.69 -9.02
N ASP A 74 -7.50 2.42 -9.32
CA ASP A 74 -8.81 2.16 -8.72
C ASP A 74 -9.30 0.74 -9.00
N ARG A 75 -9.04 0.21 -10.21
CA ARG A 75 -9.42 -1.17 -10.54
C ARG A 75 -8.64 -2.20 -9.72
N LEU A 76 -7.36 -1.96 -9.48
CA LEU A 76 -6.54 -2.81 -8.62
C LEU A 76 -7.02 -2.76 -7.17
N VAL A 77 -7.36 -1.58 -6.65
CA VAL A 77 -7.75 -1.45 -5.23
C VAL A 77 -9.17 -1.97 -4.97
N TYR A 78 -10.14 -1.61 -5.80
CA TYR A 78 -11.56 -1.82 -5.48
C TYR A 78 -12.21 -3.04 -6.15
N PHE A 79 -11.61 -3.62 -7.19
CA PHE A 79 -12.23 -4.71 -7.96
C PHE A 79 -11.42 -6.01 -7.99
N ARG A 80 -10.27 -6.08 -7.30
CA ARG A 80 -9.59 -7.36 -7.04
C ARG A 80 -10.21 -8.05 -5.82
N ASP A 81 -10.23 -9.37 -5.87
CA ASP A 81 -10.52 -10.20 -4.70
C ASP A 81 -9.30 -10.28 -3.77
N GLU A 82 -9.50 -10.81 -2.55
CA GLU A 82 -8.44 -10.97 -1.55
C GLU A 82 -7.27 -11.83 -2.06
N ALA A 83 -7.54 -12.83 -2.90
CA ALA A 83 -6.52 -13.70 -3.48
C ALA A 83 -5.67 -12.99 -4.55
N GLY A 84 -6.12 -11.83 -5.04
CA GLY A 84 -5.42 -10.97 -5.99
C GLY A 84 -4.39 -10.03 -5.36
N PHE A 85 -4.38 -9.88 -4.03
CA PHE A 85 -3.37 -9.09 -3.33
C PHE A 85 -2.05 -9.85 -3.19
N ARG A 86 -0.94 -9.11 -3.22
CA ARG A 86 0.45 -9.56 -3.19
C ARG A 86 1.24 -8.88 -2.06
N SER A 87 0.55 -8.27 -1.11
CA SER A 87 1.13 -7.74 0.11
C SER A 87 1.88 -8.83 0.90
N SER A 88 2.88 -8.40 1.63
CA SER A 88 3.52 -9.20 2.65
C SER A 88 2.56 -9.45 3.80
N GLN A 89 2.61 -10.66 4.36
CA GLN A 89 1.76 -11.02 5.51
C GLN A 89 1.97 -10.10 6.73
N MET A 90 3.13 -9.44 6.81
CA MET A 90 3.49 -8.54 7.91
C MET A 90 2.60 -7.30 7.96
N VAL A 91 2.32 -6.67 6.82
CA VAL A 91 1.47 -5.48 6.76
C VAL A 91 -0.02 -5.81 6.96
N GLU A 92 -0.42 -7.04 6.66
CA GLU A 92 -1.81 -7.51 6.85
C GLU A 92 -2.20 -7.75 8.31
N LEU A 93 -1.21 -7.89 9.21
CA LEU A 93 -1.48 -8.14 10.62
C LEU A 93 -2.33 -7.00 11.22
N PRO A 94 -3.29 -7.32 12.13
CA PRO A 94 -4.06 -6.30 12.83
C PRO A 94 -3.15 -5.29 13.55
N ARG A 95 -3.61 -4.05 13.79
CA ARG A 95 -2.78 -2.98 14.38
C ARG A 95 -2.11 -3.35 15.72
N GLY A 96 -2.62 -4.33 16.45
CA GLY A 96 -2.05 -4.76 17.73
C GLY A 96 -2.07 -3.65 18.78
N ASP A 97 -1.00 -3.57 19.57
CA ASP A 97 -0.71 -2.43 20.44
C ASP A 97 0.20 -1.41 19.75
N TRP A 98 0.44 -0.28 20.43
CA TRP A 98 1.27 0.78 19.88
C TRP A 98 2.70 0.33 19.60
N ALA A 99 3.29 -0.50 20.47
CA ALA A 99 4.66 -0.96 20.31
C ALA A 99 4.82 -1.86 19.08
N PHE A 100 3.83 -2.71 18.80
CA PHE A 100 3.78 -3.50 17.58
C PHE A 100 3.70 -2.62 16.34
N SER A 101 2.82 -1.62 16.33
CA SER A 101 2.67 -0.68 15.20
C SER A 101 3.91 0.18 14.94
N MET A 102 4.69 0.51 15.99
CA MET A 102 5.95 1.24 15.84
C MET A 102 7.08 0.41 15.24
N LEU A 103 7.05 -0.91 15.41
CA LEU A 103 8.09 -1.81 14.90
C LEU A 103 7.82 -2.25 13.45
N ARG A 104 6.55 -2.41 13.10
CA ARG A 104 6.09 -2.88 11.79
C ARG A 104 6.16 -1.76 10.76
#